data_AF-R6LKD1-F1
#
_entry.id   AF-R6LKD1-F1
#
_cell.length_a   1.000
_cell.length_b   1.000
_cell.length_c   1.000
_cell.angle_alpha   90.00
_cell.angle_beta   90.00
_cell.angle_gamma   90.00
#
_symmetry.space_group_name_H-M   'P 1'
#
loop_
_entity.id
_entity.type
_entity.pdbx_description
1 polymer ?
#
loop_
_entity_poly.entity_id
_entity_poly.type
_entity_poly.pdbx_seq_one_letter_code
_entity_poly.pdbx_strand_id
1 'polypeptide(L)'
;MLKRTYLKLVEMQEEQARRHLDEVRSIHSEMRGYKHDFHHHLQALKGQLEAGEVERAIAYITELDRSLQSVDTLLKTGNVTVDAILSAKLAQARADGIAVTVDVNLPDRLTFSDLELSIVIGNLLDNAIEACREA
;
A
#
# COMPACT_ATOMS: atom_id res chain seq x y z
N MET A 1 39.67 -22.06 29.04
CA MET A 1 38.25 -21.67 29.09
C MET A 1 37.88 -20.58 28.09
N LEU A 2 38.59 -19.45 28.03
CA LEU A 2 38.26 -18.30 27.18
C LEU A 2 38.07 -18.63 25.68
N LYS A 3 38.94 -19.46 25.09
CA LYS A 3 38.83 -19.89 23.68
C LYS A 3 37.52 -20.63 23.35
N ARG A 4 37.01 -21.42 24.29
CA ARG A 4 35.75 -22.17 24.13
C ARG A 4 34.54 -21.24 24.22
N THR A 5 34.59 -20.27 25.12
CA THR A 5 33.55 -19.23 25.25
C THR A 5 33.51 -18.33 24.01
N TYR A 6 34.69 -17.96 23.49
CA TYR A 6 34.80 -17.17 22.25
C TYR A 6 34.27 -17.92 21.03
N LEU A 7 34.61 -19.22 20.88
CA LEU A 7 34.05 -20.04 19.79
C LEU A 7 32.51 -20.10 19.85
N LYS A 8 31.95 -20.34 21.04
CA LYS A 8 30.49 -20.37 21.22
C LYS A 8 29.81 -19.04 20.89
N LEU A 9 30.47 -17.92 21.20
CA LEU A 9 29.94 -16.59 20.87
C LEU A 9 29.91 -16.37 19.36
N VAL A 10 30.98 -16.76 18.66
CA VAL A 10 31.05 -16.66 17.19
C VAL A 10 30.01 -17.56 16.53
N GLU A 11 29.86 -18.81 16.98
CA GLU A 11 28.82 -19.73 16.48
C GLU A 11 27.40 -19.15 16.66
N MET A 12 27.12 -18.54 17.82
CA MET A 12 25.83 -17.91 18.08
C MET A 12 25.59 -16.68 17.17
N GLN A 13 26.63 -15.88 16.91
CA GLN A 13 26.54 -14.74 15.98
C GLN A 13 26.32 -15.19 14.54
N GLU A 14 26.99 -16.25 14.09
CA GLU A 14 26.76 -16.83 12.75
C GLU A 14 25.33 -17.38 12.63
N GLU A 15 24.83 -18.06 13.65
CA GLU A 15 23.46 -18.58 13.64
C GLU A 15 22.42 -17.45 13.58
N GLN A 16 22.61 -16.38 14.35
CA GLN A 16 21.76 -15.19 14.29
C GLN A 16 21.79 -14.51 12.92
N ALA A 17 22.99 -14.31 12.35
CA ALA A 17 23.14 -13.72 11.03
C ALA A 17 22.46 -14.56 9.94
N ARG A 18 22.56 -15.90 10.05
CA ARG A 18 21.91 -16.82 9.12
C ARG A 18 20.39 -16.75 9.21
N ARG A 19 19.81 -16.75 10.42
CA ARG A 19 18.37 -16.59 10.62
C ARG A 19 17.86 -15.28 10.05
N HIS A 20 18.58 -14.18 10.30
CA HIS A 20 18.20 -12.88 9.76
C HIS A 20 18.23 -12.84 8.22
N LEU A 21 19.24 -13.47 7.60
CA LEU A 21 19.29 -13.59 6.14
C LEU A 21 18.15 -14.44 5.59
N ASP A 22 17.75 -15.51 6.28
CA ASP A 22 16.63 -16.35 5.86
C ASP A 22 15.29 -15.60 5.98
N GLU A 23 15.09 -14.81 7.04
CA GLU A 23 13.92 -13.91 7.21
C GLU A 23 13.84 -12.88 6.09
N VAL A 24 14.95 -12.17 5.81
CA VAL A 24 15.01 -11.17 4.73
C VAL A 24 14.73 -11.82 3.36
N ARG A 25 15.24 -13.02 3.12
CA ARG A 25 14.95 -13.77 1.89
C ARG A 25 13.48 -14.16 1.79
N SER A 26 12.85 -14.58 2.89
CA SER A 26 11.42 -14.92 2.93
C SER A 26 10.58 -13.71 2.55
N ILE A 27 10.81 -12.57 3.22
CA ILE A 27 10.12 -11.30 2.95
C ILE A 27 10.31 -10.88 1.48
N HIS A 28 11.53 -10.99 0.94
CA HIS A 28 11.79 -10.63 -0.44
C HIS A 28 11.09 -11.57 -1.45
N SER A 29 10.98 -12.85 -1.12
CA SER A 29 10.24 -13.83 -1.93
C SER A 29 8.74 -13.54 -1.92
N GLU A 30 8.18 -13.23 -0.74
CA GLU A 30 6.78 -12.84 -0.58
C GLU A 30 6.47 -11.56 -1.36
N MET A 31 7.30 -10.51 -1.23
CA MET A 31 7.17 -9.28 -2.01
C MET A 31 7.18 -9.53 -3.52
N ARG A 32 8.00 -10.49 -3.99
CA ARG A 32 8.03 -10.85 -5.41
C ARG A 32 6.73 -11.51 -5.85
N GLY A 33 6.14 -12.35 -5.01
CA GLY A 33 4.81 -12.94 -5.22
C GLY A 33 3.74 -11.85 -5.34
N TYR A 34 3.66 -10.96 -4.35
CA TYR A 34 2.72 -9.84 -4.37
C TYR A 34 2.86 -8.97 -5.62
N LYS A 35 4.09 -8.60 -6.01
CA LYS A 35 4.34 -7.81 -7.21
C LYS A 35 3.86 -8.53 -8.48
N HIS A 36 4.09 -9.83 -8.55
CA HIS A 36 3.69 -10.64 -9.70
C HIS A 36 2.16 -10.73 -9.81
N ASP A 37 1.48 -11.00 -8.70
CA ASP A 37 0.02 -11.09 -8.68
C ASP A 37 -0.63 -9.74 -8.97
N PHE A 38 -0.07 -8.66 -8.42
CA PHE A 38 -0.49 -7.30 -8.75
C PHE A 38 -0.31 -6.98 -10.24
N HIS A 39 0.81 -7.41 -10.85
CA HIS A 39 1.02 -7.24 -12.28
C HIS A 39 -0.03 -8.00 -13.11
N HIS A 40 -0.41 -9.21 -12.70
CA HIS A 40 -1.49 -9.96 -13.34
C HIS A 40 -2.85 -9.26 -13.22
N HIS A 41 -3.18 -8.70 -12.06
CA HIS A 41 -4.41 -7.92 -11.89
C HIS A 41 -4.45 -6.69 -12.80
N LEU A 42 -3.32 -5.98 -12.92
CA LEU A 42 -3.20 -4.85 -13.85
C LEU A 42 -3.35 -5.26 -15.32
N GLN A 43 -2.76 -6.39 -15.73
CA GLN A 43 -2.91 -6.91 -17.08
C GLN A 43 -4.36 -7.33 -17.38
N ALA A 44 -5.03 -7.97 -16.44
CA ALA A 44 -6.43 -8.36 -16.58
C ALA A 44 -7.34 -7.14 -16.72
N LEU A 45 -7.15 -6.12 -15.85
CA LEU A 45 -7.87 -4.85 -15.94
C LEU A 45 -7.63 -4.15 -17.28
N LYS A 46 -6.36 -4.07 -17.70
CA LYS A 46 -6.00 -3.47 -18.99
C LYS A 46 -6.71 -4.17 -20.14
N GLY A 47 -6.69 -5.51 -20.18
CA GLY A 47 -7.36 -6.28 -21.23
C GLY A 47 -8.88 -6.08 -21.27
N GLN A 48 -9.53 -6.00 -20.11
CA GLN A 48 -10.97 -5.72 -20.03
C GLN A 48 -11.31 -4.30 -20.51
N LEU A 49 -10.51 -3.31 -20.12
CA LEU A 49 -10.68 -1.92 -20.57
C LEU A 49 -10.44 -1.76 -22.07
N GLU A 50 -9.40 -2.41 -22.62
CA GLU A 50 -9.12 -2.42 -24.06
C GLU A 50 -10.21 -3.12 -24.88
N ALA A 51 -10.89 -4.12 -24.29
CA ALA A 51 -12.05 -4.78 -24.88
C ALA A 51 -13.36 -3.97 -24.75
N GLY A 52 -13.33 -2.82 -24.07
CA GLY A 52 -14.52 -2.00 -23.80
C GLY A 52 -15.44 -2.57 -22.71
N GLU A 53 -15.02 -3.60 -21.98
CA GLU A 53 -15.78 -4.22 -20.88
C GLU A 53 -15.64 -3.42 -19.57
N VAL A 54 -16.03 -2.14 -19.58
CA VAL A 54 -15.81 -1.19 -18.48
C VAL A 54 -16.51 -1.64 -17.19
N GLU A 55 -17.76 -2.09 -17.27
CA GLU A 55 -18.52 -2.56 -16.10
C GLU A 55 -17.87 -3.78 -15.46
N ARG A 56 -17.28 -4.66 -16.27
CA ARG A 56 -16.55 -5.84 -15.80
C ARG A 56 -15.26 -5.45 -15.09
N ALA A 57 -14.53 -4.48 -15.64
CA ALA A 57 -13.33 -3.92 -14.99
C ALA A 57 -13.66 -3.28 -13.64
N ILE A 58 -14.77 -2.52 -13.57
CA ILE A 58 -15.26 -1.93 -12.31
C ILE A 58 -15.64 -3.03 -11.31
N ALA A 59 -16.36 -4.06 -11.74
CA ALA A 59 -16.72 -5.18 -10.86
C ALA A 59 -15.48 -5.90 -10.34
N TYR A 60 -14.49 -6.16 -11.21
CA TYR A 60 -13.24 -6.81 -10.86
C TYR A 60 -12.43 -6.01 -9.84
N ILE A 61 -12.26 -4.71 -10.05
CA ILE A 61 -11.52 -3.87 -9.10
C ILE A 61 -12.26 -3.70 -7.78
N THR A 62 -13.60 -3.67 -7.80
CA THR A 62 -14.42 -3.63 -6.57
C THR A 62 -14.28 -4.92 -5.76
N GLU A 63 -14.18 -6.08 -6.42
CA GLU A 63 -13.93 -7.36 -5.75
C GLU A 63 -12.52 -7.40 -5.15
N LEU A 64 -11.52 -6.92 -5.90
CA LEU A 64 -10.16 -6.76 -5.40
C LEU A 64 -10.10 -5.84 -4.17
N ASP A 65 -10.77 -4.69 -4.25
CA ASP A 65 -10.83 -3.70 -3.17
C ASP A 65 -11.51 -4.26 -1.92
N ARG A 66 -12.62 -4.99 -2.07
CA ARG A 66 -13.28 -5.70 -0.95
C ARG A 66 -12.37 -6.73 -0.27
N SER A 67 -11.52 -7.41 -1.04
CA SER A 67 -10.53 -8.32 -0.46
C SER A 67 -9.43 -7.59 0.32
N LEU A 68 -9.23 -6.29 0.05
CA LEU A 68 -8.16 -5.48 0.60
C LEU A 68 -8.59 -4.57 1.76
N GLN A 69 -9.80 -3.98 1.74
CA GLN A 69 -10.56 -3.41 2.87
C GLN A 69 -11.73 -2.54 2.36
N SER A 70 -12.84 -2.49 3.10
CA SER A 70 -14.06 -1.76 2.73
C SER A 70 -13.92 -0.23 2.86
N VAL A 71 -13.89 0.48 1.73
CA VAL A 71 -13.87 1.95 1.71
C VAL A 71 -15.23 2.47 1.29
N ASP A 72 -15.94 3.11 2.21
CA ASP A 72 -17.17 3.86 1.93
C ASP A 72 -16.99 5.27 2.51
N THR A 73 -16.22 6.10 1.82
CA THR A 73 -16.14 7.53 2.08
C THR A 73 -16.06 8.19 0.72
N LEU A 74 -16.96 9.14 0.42
CA LEU A 74 -17.01 9.78 -0.90
C LEU A 74 -16.67 11.25 -0.72
N LEU A 75 -15.45 11.63 -1.13
CA LEU A 75 -15.05 13.02 -1.32
C LEU A 75 -15.32 13.47 -2.76
N LYS A 76 -15.58 14.78 -2.91
CA LYS A 76 -15.78 15.43 -4.21
C LYS A 76 -15.02 16.75 -4.24
N THR A 77 -13.77 16.68 -4.68
CA THR A 77 -12.82 17.79 -4.84
C THR A 77 -12.75 18.25 -6.30
N GLY A 78 -13.37 17.51 -7.22
CA GLY A 78 -13.38 17.81 -8.66
C GLY A 78 -12.25 17.12 -9.42
N ASN A 79 -11.28 16.53 -8.72
CA ASN A 79 -10.29 15.64 -9.30
C ASN A 79 -10.57 14.20 -8.84
N VAL A 80 -10.96 13.33 -9.79
CA VAL A 80 -11.36 11.95 -9.53
C VAL A 80 -10.26 11.14 -8.85
N THR A 81 -9.00 11.37 -9.24
CA THR A 81 -7.85 10.67 -8.65
C THR A 81 -7.68 11.05 -7.19
N VAL A 82 -7.65 12.35 -6.88
CA VAL A 82 -7.54 12.86 -5.51
C VAL A 82 -8.72 12.39 -4.66
N ASP A 83 -9.92 12.44 -5.21
CA ASP A 83 -11.14 11.96 -4.56
C ASP A 83 -11.04 10.49 -4.15
N ALA A 84 -10.57 9.63 -5.05
CA ALA A 84 -10.40 8.21 -4.77
C ALA A 84 -9.35 7.94 -3.67
N ILE A 85 -8.18 8.59 -3.75
CA ILE A 85 -7.11 8.38 -2.78
C ILE A 85 -7.51 8.86 -1.39
N LEU A 86 -8.04 10.08 -1.29
CA LEU A 86 -8.46 10.65 -0.01
C LEU A 86 -9.56 9.81 0.62
N SER A 87 -10.54 9.40 -0.17
CA SER A 87 -11.63 8.51 0.25
C SER A 87 -11.11 7.23 0.88
N ALA A 88 -10.17 6.54 0.21
CA ALA A 88 -9.54 5.32 0.70
C ALA A 88 -8.82 5.53 2.04
N LYS A 89 -7.96 6.55 2.11
CA LYS A 89 -7.16 6.81 3.32
C LYS A 89 -7.99 7.30 4.50
N LEU A 90 -9.06 8.05 4.25
CA LEU A 90 -9.96 8.49 5.31
C LEU A 90 -10.80 7.35 5.89
N ALA A 91 -11.26 6.44 5.04
CA ALA A 91 -11.93 5.25 5.53
C ALA A 91 -11.00 4.42 6.41
N GLN A 92 -9.74 4.26 6.01
CA GLN A 92 -8.71 3.59 6.82
C GLN A 92 -8.50 4.29 8.17
N ALA A 93 -8.24 5.61 8.16
CA ALA A 93 -8.04 6.37 9.40
C ALA A 93 -9.26 6.28 10.34
N ARG A 94 -10.49 6.35 9.80
CA ARG A 94 -11.72 6.21 10.56
C ARG A 94 -11.91 4.82 11.14
N ALA A 95 -11.55 3.77 10.39
CA ALA A 95 -11.59 2.40 10.87
C ALA A 95 -10.68 2.20 12.10
N ASP A 96 -9.58 2.96 12.17
CA ASP A 96 -8.66 2.98 13.31
C ASP A 96 -9.08 3.94 14.43
N GLY A 97 -10.25 4.59 14.32
CA GLY A 97 -10.73 5.56 15.30
C GLY A 97 -9.99 6.91 15.29
N ILE A 98 -9.21 7.19 14.25
CA ILE A 98 -8.47 8.45 14.11
C ILE A 98 -9.44 9.54 13.63
N ALA A 99 -9.49 10.65 14.37
CA ALA A 99 -10.27 11.81 13.99
C ALA A 99 -9.58 12.54 12.83
N VAL A 100 -10.26 12.67 11.69
CA VAL A 100 -9.71 13.37 10.51
C VAL A 100 -10.59 14.54 10.10
N THR A 101 -9.94 15.69 9.88
CA THR A 101 -10.56 16.87 9.26
C THR A 101 -9.90 17.09 7.90
N VAL A 102 -10.72 17.36 6.88
CA VAL A 102 -10.27 17.46 5.49
C VAL A 102 -10.67 18.80 4.92
N ASP A 103 -9.69 19.52 4.40
CA ASP A 103 -9.87 20.74 3.61
C ASP A 103 -9.00 20.60 2.35
N VAL A 104 -9.62 20.72 1.17
CA VAL A 104 -8.97 20.46 -0.11
C VAL A 104 -9.28 21.59 -1.06
N ASN A 105 -8.22 22.21 -1.56
CA ASN A 105 -8.29 23.25 -2.58
C ASN A 105 -7.34 22.86 -3.73
N LEU A 106 -7.91 22.57 -4.90
CA LEU A 106 -7.17 22.17 -6.09
C LEU A 106 -7.29 23.22 -7.20
N PRO A 107 -6.21 23.51 -7.93
CA PRO A 107 -6.31 24.32 -9.14
C PRO A 107 -6.98 23.54 -10.28
N ASP A 108 -7.60 24.26 -11.24
CA ASP A 108 -8.28 23.67 -12.41
C ASP A 108 -7.38 22.76 -13.26
N ARG A 109 -6.07 23.02 -13.23
CA ARG A 109 -5.05 22.19 -13.88
C ARG A 109 -3.92 21.89 -12.92
N LEU A 110 -3.70 20.60 -12.69
CA LEU A 110 -2.52 20.08 -12.02
C LEU A 110 -1.45 19.73 -13.06
N THR A 111 -0.19 20.04 -12.76
CA THR A 111 0.96 19.66 -13.60
C THR A 111 1.43 18.23 -13.36
N PHE A 112 0.93 17.60 -12.28
CA PHE A 112 1.23 16.23 -11.91
C PHE A 112 0.30 15.27 -12.65
N SER A 113 0.83 14.12 -13.03
CA SER A 113 0.02 12.99 -13.49
C SER A 113 -0.79 12.39 -12.35
N ASP A 114 -1.87 11.70 -12.69
CA ASP A 114 -2.70 10.96 -11.73
C ASP A 114 -1.87 9.94 -10.91
N LEU A 115 -0.89 9.30 -11.56
CA LEU A 115 0.02 8.37 -10.90
C LEU A 115 0.90 9.07 -9.86
N GLU A 116 1.48 10.22 -10.20
CA GLU A 116 2.32 10.98 -9.27
C GLU A 116 1.50 11.49 -8.08
N LEU A 117 0.29 11.99 -8.33
CA LEU A 117 -0.63 12.40 -7.27
C LEU A 117 -0.97 11.25 -6.33
N SER A 118 -1.25 10.06 -6.88
CA SER A 118 -1.51 8.84 -6.10
C SER A 118 -0.35 8.47 -5.19
N ILE A 119 0.87 8.49 -5.71
CA ILE A 119 2.06 8.17 -4.92
C ILE A 119 2.28 9.19 -3.81
N VAL A 120 2.25 10.50 -4.15
CA VAL A 120 2.57 11.56 -3.19
C VAL A 120 1.52 11.65 -2.09
N ILE A 121 0.24 11.75 -2.45
CA ILE A 121 -0.85 11.90 -1.47
C ILE A 121 -0.99 10.62 -0.64
N GLY A 122 -0.91 9.44 -1.28
CA GLY A 122 -0.98 8.15 -0.60
C GLY A 122 0.07 8.02 0.49
N ASN A 123 1.34 8.27 0.15
CA ASN A 123 2.45 8.15 1.10
C ASN A 123 2.35 9.16 2.26
N LEU A 124 1.93 10.40 1.98
CA LEU A 124 1.80 11.42 3.03
C LEU A 124 0.72 11.03 4.05
N LEU A 125 -0.40 10.48 3.60
CA LEU A 125 -1.48 10.04 4.47
C LEU A 125 -1.15 8.74 5.20
N ASP A 126 -0.45 7.81 4.55
CA ASP A 126 0.04 6.60 5.21
C ASP A 126 0.95 6.95 6.39
N ASN A 127 1.92 7.84 6.17
CA ASN A 127 2.82 8.30 7.23
C ASN A 127 2.05 8.98 8.38
N ALA A 128 1.02 9.78 8.06
CA ALA A 128 0.21 10.46 9.07
C ALA A 128 -0.63 9.46 9.89
N ILE A 129 -1.26 8.47 9.23
CA ILE A 129 -2.05 7.43 9.88
C ILE A 129 -1.16 6.55 10.76
N GLU A 130 0.00 6.13 10.26
CA GLU A 130 0.97 5.34 11.02
C GLU A 130 1.42 6.07 12.28
N ALA A 131 1.82 7.34 12.17
CA ALA A 131 2.20 8.16 13.32
C ALA A 131 1.07 8.33 14.34
N CYS A 132 -0.19 8.37 13.90
CA CYS A 132 -1.35 8.43 14.81
C CYS A 132 -1.66 7.10 15.51
N ARG A 133 -1.28 5.96 14.92
CA ARG A 133 -1.45 4.62 15.55
C ARG A 133 -0.42 4.36 16.64
N GLU A 134 0.76 4.95 16.53
CA GLU A 134 1.87 4.78 17.49
C GLU A 134 1.81 5.74 18.69
N ALA A 135 0.88 6.71 18.67
CA ALA A 135 0.69 7.75 19.70
C ALA A 135 -0.28 7.31 20.82
#